data_AF-A0A1F3TR78-F1
#
_entry.id   AF-A0A1F3TR78-F1
#
_cell.length_a   1.000
_cell.length_b   1.000
_cell.length_c   1.000
_cell.angle_alpha   90.00
_cell.angle_beta   90.00
_cell.angle_gamma   90.00
#
_symmetry.space_group_name_H-M   'P 1'
#
loop_
_entity.id
_entity.type
_entity.pdbx_description
1 polymer ?
#
loop_
_entity_poly.entity_id
_entity_poly.type
_entity_poly.pdbx_seq_one_letter_code
_entity_poly.pdbx_strand_id
1 'polypeptide(L)'
;MWNKNLSRRNFIGGGLITLTLNSVDNFFGFPNSNFTKYDILPPYISWDFGGNLYSNPIDAKSLDFNYQILPIPNTTASLQQAFEVTLKKIDQDRNGSTVALLYSGGVDSEVIALGLHKLGIPFEIYFADFWNINSKNAEEYAEVFSKKIGKKLRKVTLDKSIFIKNYLEPAFLQTGCSQPTYLVLSMAISKIPSNQFIVLGEGGFDKQSTGYLKLPQVVSSNSQKIPVRSGEVFYRLWSQANKRKGQFYFYNSTPEILNAIYNHPKTNFTYPSYDTTEALLSVFSEVPNRPKTTNWESNKNDHLQIRQIIKEIAGHHFNKISDLTKISHYTIRHT
;
A
#
# COMPACT_ATOMS: atom_id res chain seq x y z
N MET A 1 -67.61 35.91 -14.55
CA MET A 1 -67.36 34.46 -14.68
C MET A 1 -66.83 33.96 -13.35
N TRP A 2 -67.37 32.82 -12.92
CA TRP A 2 -67.15 32.02 -11.71
C TRP A 2 -65.67 31.87 -11.29
N ASN A 3 -65.24 31.50 -10.07
CA ASN A 3 -65.77 31.36 -8.70
C ASN A 3 -64.55 30.87 -7.86
N LYS A 4 -64.44 31.32 -6.61
CA LYS A 4 -63.96 30.61 -5.41
C LYS A 4 -62.64 29.79 -5.35
N ASN A 5 -62.02 29.98 -4.17
CA ASN A 5 -61.38 28.98 -3.29
C ASN A 5 -59.93 28.56 -3.53
N LEU A 6 -59.08 29.06 -2.63
CA LEU A 6 -57.87 28.40 -2.16
C LEU A 6 -58.25 27.14 -1.35
N SER A 7 -57.89 25.97 -1.86
CA SER A 7 -57.90 24.70 -1.11
C SER A 7 -56.51 24.07 -1.10
N ARG A 8 -56.07 23.66 0.09
CA ARG A 8 -54.91 22.80 0.33
C ARG A 8 -54.99 21.50 -0.49
N ARG A 9 -53.84 21.00 -0.99
CA ARG A 9 -53.47 19.58 -0.95
C ARG A 9 -51.99 19.35 -1.27
N ASN A 10 -51.46 18.34 -0.59
CA ASN A 10 -50.08 17.86 -0.58
C ASN A 10 -49.57 17.42 -1.95
N PHE A 11 -48.28 17.65 -2.20
CA PHE A 11 -47.50 16.81 -3.10
C PHE A 11 -46.23 16.34 -2.40
N ILE A 12 -46.11 15.02 -2.32
CA ILE A 12 -44.92 14.25 -1.96
C ILE A 12 -44.02 14.25 -3.20
N GLY A 13 -42.75 14.60 -3.04
CA GLY A 13 -41.77 14.53 -4.11
C GLY A 13 -40.37 14.51 -3.52
N GLY A 14 -39.87 13.31 -3.24
CA GLY A 14 -38.50 13.08 -2.81
C GLY A 14 -37.52 13.54 -3.89
N GLY A 15 -36.83 14.65 -3.61
CA GLY A 15 -35.65 15.08 -4.34
C GLY A 15 -34.43 14.34 -3.78
N LEU A 16 -33.88 13.44 -4.57
CA LEU A 16 -32.57 12.82 -4.34
C LEU A 16 -31.51 13.93 -4.39
N ILE A 17 -31.01 14.37 -3.24
CA ILE A 17 -29.88 15.31 -3.19
C ILE A 17 -28.63 14.52 -3.58
N THR A 18 -28.22 14.66 -4.85
CA THR A 18 -26.91 14.22 -5.31
C THR A 18 -25.87 15.17 -4.71
N LEU A 19 -25.28 14.80 -3.58
CA LEU A 19 -24.08 15.48 -3.06
C LEU A 19 -22.89 15.14 -3.96
N THR A 20 -22.62 16.02 -4.92
CA THR A 20 -21.34 16.05 -5.64
C THR A 20 -20.22 16.29 -4.63
N LEU A 21 -19.36 15.27 -4.44
CA LEU A 21 -18.11 15.29 -3.67
C LEU A 21 -17.04 16.18 -4.33
N ASN A 22 -17.33 17.46 -4.49
CA ASN A 22 -16.32 18.45 -4.86
C ASN A 22 -15.95 19.25 -3.60
N SER A 23 -14.68 19.13 -3.20
CA SER A 23 -14.00 19.84 -2.09
C SER A 23 -14.09 19.23 -0.67
N VAL A 24 -13.42 18.09 -0.47
CA VAL A 24 -12.94 17.67 0.87
C VAL A 24 -11.56 18.27 1.19
N ASP A 25 -10.88 18.85 0.20
CA ASP A 25 -9.50 19.35 0.33
C ASP A 25 -9.34 20.52 1.32
N ASN A 26 -10.42 21.23 1.66
CA ASN A 26 -10.35 22.41 2.53
C ASN A 26 -10.77 22.17 3.99
N PHE A 27 -11.25 20.97 4.37
CA PHE A 27 -11.83 20.78 5.70
C PHE A 27 -10.81 20.45 6.80
N PHE A 28 -9.56 20.12 6.45
CA PHE A 28 -8.56 19.66 7.43
C PHE A 28 -7.22 20.41 7.43
N GLY A 29 -7.07 21.50 6.67
CA GLY A 29 -5.89 22.36 6.79
C GLY A 29 -4.54 21.63 6.64
N PHE A 30 -4.46 20.61 5.79
CA PHE A 30 -3.21 19.90 5.54
C PHE A 30 -2.26 20.78 4.70
N PRO A 31 -1.06 21.13 5.19
CA PRO A 31 -0.09 21.86 4.39
C PRO A 31 0.53 20.94 3.32
N ASN A 32 0.70 21.49 2.12
CA ASN A 32 1.40 20.95 0.93
C ASN A 32 0.65 19.92 0.05
N SER A 33 -0.03 20.48 -0.96
CA SER A 33 -0.67 19.83 -2.13
C SER A 33 0.26 19.03 -3.06
N ASN A 34 1.54 18.86 -2.73
CA ASN A 34 2.49 18.12 -3.58
C ASN A 34 2.48 16.62 -3.29
N PHE A 35 2.18 16.20 -2.05
CA PHE A 35 2.20 14.77 -1.68
C PHE A 35 1.01 14.00 -2.27
N THR A 36 -0.07 14.68 -2.66
CA THR A 36 -1.26 14.07 -3.26
C THR A 36 -1.17 13.89 -4.78
N LYS A 37 -0.07 14.35 -5.43
CA LYS A 37 0.00 14.41 -6.90
C LYS A 37 0.25 13.06 -7.57
N TYR A 38 1.02 12.19 -6.92
CA TYR A 38 1.48 10.91 -7.48
C TYR A 38 1.00 9.70 -6.68
N ASP A 39 0.39 9.91 -5.53
CA ASP A 39 -0.14 8.84 -4.70
C ASP A 39 -1.48 9.27 -4.16
N ILE A 40 -2.44 8.34 -4.18
CA ILE A 40 -3.74 8.56 -3.55
C ILE A 40 -3.51 8.34 -2.05
N LEU A 41 -3.00 9.37 -1.39
CA LEU A 41 -2.98 9.42 0.05
C LEU A 41 -4.42 9.65 0.52
N PRO A 42 -5.02 8.71 1.25
CA PRO A 42 -6.33 8.95 1.82
C PRO A 42 -6.26 10.12 2.80
N PRO A 43 -7.26 11.02 2.82
CA PRO A 43 -7.22 12.23 3.64
C PRO A 43 -7.20 11.95 5.15
N TYR A 44 -7.48 10.71 5.55
CA TYR A 44 -7.46 10.26 6.95
C TYR A 44 -6.13 9.66 7.40
N ILE A 45 -5.06 9.71 6.57
CA ILE A 45 -3.73 9.22 6.94
C ILE A 45 -2.73 10.38 6.97
N SER A 46 -2.04 10.54 8.10
CA SER A 46 -0.86 11.39 8.18
C SER A 46 0.29 10.69 8.91
N TRP A 47 1.52 11.08 8.57
CA TRP A 47 2.71 10.68 9.33
C TRP A 47 3.74 11.79 9.34
N ASP A 48 4.64 11.76 10.30
CA ASP A 48 5.80 12.65 10.36
C ASP A 48 7.01 11.97 10.98
N PHE A 49 8.19 12.51 10.67
CA PHE A 49 9.41 12.25 11.42
C PHE A 49 9.89 13.51 12.13
N GLY A 50 9.90 13.50 13.47
CA GLY A 50 10.30 14.64 14.29
C GLY A 50 9.51 15.92 13.97
N GLY A 51 8.21 15.79 13.68
CA GLY A 51 7.34 16.91 13.29
C GLY A 51 7.37 17.30 11.82
N ASN A 52 8.22 16.66 10.99
CA ASN A 52 8.24 16.90 9.54
C ASN A 52 7.20 16.01 8.84
N LEU A 53 6.06 16.60 8.46
CA LEU A 53 4.97 15.88 7.80
C LEU A 53 5.41 15.22 6.49
N TYR A 54 5.00 13.97 6.32
CA TYR A 54 5.22 13.13 5.14
C TYR A 54 6.69 12.98 4.73
N SER A 55 7.62 13.15 5.67
CA SER A 55 9.04 12.98 5.42
C SER A 55 9.50 11.53 5.62
N ASN A 56 10.78 11.28 5.34
CA ASN A 56 11.49 10.07 5.70
C ASN A 56 12.49 10.38 6.86
N PRO A 57 13.06 9.37 7.55
CA PRO A 57 13.93 9.60 8.72
C PRO A 57 15.27 10.28 8.37
N ILE A 58 15.71 10.17 7.11
CA ILE A 58 16.96 10.71 6.60
C ILE A 58 16.79 12.22 6.36
N ASP A 59 15.71 12.62 5.69
CA ASP A 59 15.37 14.03 5.46
C ASP A 59 15.10 14.77 6.78
N ALA A 60 14.35 14.13 7.69
CA ALA A 60 14.02 14.70 8.99
C ALA A 60 15.17 14.67 10.00
N LYS A 61 16.24 13.89 9.71
CA LYS A 61 17.32 13.59 10.66
C LYS A 61 16.79 13.14 12.02
N SER A 62 15.69 12.38 12.02
CA SER A 62 14.96 11.97 13.21
C SER A 62 14.45 10.55 13.06
N LEU A 63 14.52 9.78 14.14
CA LEU A 63 13.87 8.46 14.28
C LEU A 63 12.60 8.55 15.13
N ASP A 64 12.14 9.77 15.45
CA ASP A 64 10.87 9.98 16.13
C ASP A 64 9.74 9.94 15.09
N PHE A 65 9.06 8.81 14.99
CA PHE A 65 8.05 8.57 13.97
C PHE A 65 6.66 8.65 14.59
N ASN A 66 5.82 9.52 14.03
CA ASN A 66 4.41 9.63 14.39
C ASN A 66 3.55 9.26 13.19
N TYR A 67 2.46 8.54 13.45
CA TYR A 67 1.46 8.24 12.44
C TYR A 67 0.08 8.42 13.04
N GLN A 68 -0.79 9.10 12.31
CA GLN A 68 -2.14 9.40 12.74
C GLN A 68 -3.15 8.89 11.70
N ILE A 69 -4.19 8.26 12.22
CA ILE A 69 -5.36 7.87 11.44
C ILE A 69 -6.52 8.69 11.97
N LEU A 70 -7.05 9.56 11.12
CA LEU A 70 -8.27 10.27 11.45
C LEU A 70 -9.43 9.29 11.50
N PRO A 71 -10.49 9.59 12.27
CA PRO A 71 -11.68 8.74 12.34
C PRO A 71 -12.18 8.36 10.95
N ILE A 72 -12.25 7.06 10.69
CA ILE A 72 -12.80 6.54 9.44
C ILE A 72 -14.32 6.58 9.55
N PRO A 73 -15.04 7.05 8.53
CA PRO A 73 -16.49 6.89 8.48
C PRO A 73 -16.88 5.42 8.70
N ASN A 74 -17.78 5.17 9.65
CA ASN A 74 -18.33 3.83 9.82
C ASN A 74 -19.13 3.46 8.56
N THR A 75 -18.75 2.39 7.89
CA THR A 75 -19.45 1.86 6.72
C THR A 75 -20.07 0.50 7.05
N THR A 76 -21.16 0.13 6.38
CA THR A 76 -21.80 -1.19 6.52
C THR A 76 -21.58 -2.07 5.30
N ALA A 77 -20.63 -1.72 4.44
CA ALA A 77 -20.35 -2.45 3.21
C ALA A 77 -19.80 -3.84 3.54
N SER A 78 -20.29 -4.87 2.84
CA SER A 78 -19.65 -6.18 2.88
C SER A 78 -18.24 -6.10 2.28
N LEU A 79 -17.36 -7.05 2.61
CA LEU A 79 -16.01 -7.07 2.06
C LEU A 79 -16.00 -7.09 0.51
N GLN A 80 -16.95 -7.79 -0.10
CA GLN A 80 -17.10 -7.80 -1.55
C GLN A 80 -17.49 -6.43 -2.12
N GLN A 81 -18.48 -5.77 -1.51
CA GLN A 81 -18.91 -4.42 -1.91
C GLN A 81 -17.79 -3.41 -1.75
N ALA A 82 -17.06 -3.49 -0.65
CA ALA A 82 -15.93 -2.62 -0.35
C ALA A 82 -14.78 -2.79 -1.36
N PHE A 83 -14.51 -4.02 -1.80
CA PHE A 83 -13.58 -4.32 -2.89
C PHE A 83 -14.03 -3.65 -4.20
N GLU A 84 -15.31 -3.77 -4.55
CA GLU A 84 -15.86 -3.18 -5.77
C GLU A 84 -15.77 -1.65 -5.75
N VAL A 85 -16.11 -1.01 -4.62
CA VAL A 85 -15.97 0.44 -4.42
C VAL A 85 -14.51 0.86 -4.62
N THR A 86 -13.58 0.13 -4.03
CA THR A 86 -12.14 0.39 -4.17
C THR A 86 -11.69 0.31 -5.63
N LEU A 87 -12.10 -0.73 -6.36
CA LEU A 87 -11.71 -0.90 -7.75
C LEU A 87 -12.30 0.19 -8.66
N LYS A 88 -13.53 0.64 -8.39
CA LYS A 88 -14.14 1.80 -9.07
C LYS A 88 -13.37 3.09 -8.79
N LYS A 89 -12.91 3.29 -7.55
CA LYS A 89 -12.05 4.44 -7.21
C LYS A 89 -10.73 4.40 -7.98
N ILE A 90 -10.08 3.24 -8.06
CA ILE A 90 -8.88 3.04 -8.89
C ILE A 90 -9.17 3.34 -10.37
N ASP A 91 -10.32 2.93 -10.89
CA ASP A 91 -10.73 3.22 -12.28
C ASP A 91 -10.92 4.71 -12.56
N GLN A 92 -11.43 5.46 -11.58
CA GLN A 92 -11.51 6.92 -11.65
C GLN A 92 -10.11 7.56 -11.61
N ASP A 93 -9.27 7.15 -10.66
CA ASP A 93 -7.98 7.78 -10.41
C ASP A 93 -6.93 7.51 -11.48
N ARG A 94 -7.01 6.35 -12.17
CA ARG A 94 -6.14 6.06 -13.31
C ARG A 94 -6.45 6.97 -14.50
N ASN A 95 -7.62 7.62 -14.54
CA ASN A 95 -8.02 8.58 -15.58
C ASN A 95 -7.72 8.09 -17.01
N GLY A 96 -8.14 6.86 -17.32
CA GLY A 96 -7.92 6.22 -18.63
C GLY A 96 -6.60 5.47 -18.80
N SER A 97 -5.58 5.67 -17.96
CA SER A 97 -4.33 4.90 -18.01
C SER A 97 -4.54 3.40 -17.74
N THR A 98 -3.80 2.52 -18.41
CA THR A 98 -3.78 1.09 -18.09
C THR A 98 -3.20 0.86 -16.70
N VAL A 99 -3.80 -0.04 -15.92
CA VAL A 99 -3.28 -0.46 -14.61
C VAL A 99 -2.08 -1.40 -14.79
N ALA A 100 -1.00 -1.11 -14.09
CA ALA A 100 0.11 -2.03 -13.88
C ALA A 100 -0.07 -2.73 -12.54
N LEU A 101 -0.61 -3.95 -12.55
CA LEU A 101 -0.80 -4.72 -11.32
C LEU A 101 0.49 -5.47 -10.98
N LEU A 102 1.11 -5.13 -9.86
CA LEU A 102 2.24 -5.88 -9.35
C LEU A 102 1.71 -7.18 -8.70
N TYR A 103 2.00 -8.30 -9.35
CA TYR A 103 1.42 -9.60 -9.02
C TYR A 103 2.45 -10.48 -8.31
N SER A 104 2.09 -10.96 -7.13
CA SER A 104 2.96 -11.82 -6.29
C SER A 104 2.57 -13.30 -6.33
N GLY A 105 1.47 -13.65 -7.01
CA GLY A 105 0.91 -15.00 -6.99
C GLY A 105 0.15 -15.37 -5.70
N GLY A 106 0.10 -14.46 -4.73
CA GLY A 106 -0.69 -14.64 -3.50
C GLY A 106 -2.12 -14.13 -3.66
N VAL A 107 -2.96 -14.50 -2.68
CA VAL A 107 -4.40 -14.22 -2.64
C VAL A 107 -4.73 -12.76 -2.91
N ASP A 108 -4.04 -11.82 -2.25
CA ASP A 108 -4.32 -10.38 -2.40
C ASP A 108 -4.23 -9.92 -3.87
N SER A 109 -3.13 -10.24 -4.54
CA SER A 109 -2.90 -9.82 -5.94
C SER A 109 -3.80 -10.54 -6.93
N GLU A 110 -4.21 -11.78 -6.63
CA GLU A 110 -5.10 -12.56 -7.50
C GLU A 110 -6.55 -12.04 -7.39
N VAL A 111 -7.04 -11.75 -6.18
CA VAL A 111 -8.36 -11.14 -5.97
C VAL A 111 -8.46 -9.78 -6.66
N ILE A 112 -7.42 -8.94 -6.54
CA ILE A 112 -7.39 -7.64 -7.24
C ILE A 112 -7.45 -7.83 -8.75
N ALA A 113 -6.66 -8.76 -9.31
CA ALA A 113 -6.67 -9.04 -10.74
C ALA A 113 -8.05 -9.51 -11.23
N LEU A 114 -8.70 -10.42 -10.50
CA LEU A 114 -10.04 -10.91 -10.82
C LEU A 114 -11.07 -9.78 -10.74
N GLY A 115 -10.98 -8.92 -9.73
CA GLY A 115 -11.84 -7.75 -9.60
C GLY A 115 -11.68 -6.77 -10.76
N LEU A 116 -10.44 -6.42 -11.13
CA LEU A 116 -10.15 -5.58 -12.31
C LEU A 116 -10.70 -6.23 -13.59
N HIS A 117 -10.53 -7.54 -13.75
CA HIS A 117 -11.04 -8.28 -14.91
C HIS A 117 -12.56 -8.25 -14.98
N LYS A 118 -13.26 -8.54 -13.88
CA LYS A 118 -14.73 -8.56 -13.81
C LYS A 118 -15.36 -7.20 -14.11
N LEU A 119 -14.71 -6.12 -13.69
CA LEU A 119 -15.17 -4.75 -13.95
C LEU A 119 -14.75 -4.20 -15.32
N GLY A 120 -14.02 -4.97 -16.13
CA GLY A 120 -13.56 -4.53 -17.45
C GLY A 120 -12.47 -3.45 -17.39
N ILE A 121 -11.82 -3.25 -16.25
CA ILE A 121 -10.76 -2.26 -16.09
C ILE A 121 -9.52 -2.74 -16.86
N PRO A 122 -8.91 -1.93 -17.75
CA PRO A 122 -7.71 -2.32 -18.49
C PRO A 122 -6.50 -2.47 -17.57
N PHE A 123 -5.84 -3.64 -17.60
CA PHE A 123 -4.62 -3.87 -16.84
C PHE A 123 -3.66 -4.86 -17.52
N GLU A 124 -2.38 -4.73 -17.18
CA GLU A 124 -1.32 -5.71 -17.43
C GLU A 124 -0.81 -6.25 -16.09
N ILE A 125 -0.39 -7.52 -16.09
CA ILE A 125 0.20 -8.19 -14.92
C ILE A 125 1.71 -8.00 -14.98
N TYR A 126 2.30 -7.41 -13.94
CA TYR A 126 3.74 -7.32 -13.77
C TYR A 126 4.19 -8.32 -12.71
N PHE A 127 4.99 -9.31 -13.12
CA PHE A 127 5.57 -10.29 -12.21
C PHE A 127 7.07 -10.06 -12.14
N ALA A 128 7.57 -9.87 -10.93
CA ALA A 128 8.96 -9.55 -10.72
C ALA A 128 9.79 -10.82 -10.48
N ASP A 129 10.74 -11.07 -11.37
CA ASP A 129 11.65 -12.21 -11.29
C ASP A 129 13.02 -11.72 -10.81
N PHE A 130 13.38 -12.12 -9.59
CA PHE A 130 14.60 -11.66 -8.93
C PHE A 130 15.59 -12.81 -8.88
N TRP A 131 16.69 -12.67 -9.60
CA TRP A 131 17.86 -13.57 -9.49
C TRP A 131 17.50 -15.05 -9.60
N ASN A 132 16.49 -15.36 -10.42
CA ASN A 132 15.91 -16.67 -10.63
C ASN A 132 15.26 -17.33 -9.39
N ILE A 133 15.06 -16.60 -8.30
CA ILE A 133 14.36 -17.09 -7.09
C ILE A 133 12.90 -17.38 -7.42
N ASN A 134 12.32 -16.60 -8.33
CA ASN A 134 10.90 -16.64 -8.67
C ASN A 134 10.60 -17.12 -10.08
N SER A 135 11.60 -17.56 -10.86
CA SER A 135 11.36 -17.98 -12.24
C SER A 135 10.36 -19.14 -12.32
N LYS A 136 10.50 -20.14 -11.43
CA LYS A 136 9.56 -21.27 -11.34
C LYS A 136 8.14 -20.81 -10.97
N ASN A 137 8.02 -19.91 -10.01
CA ASN A 137 6.74 -19.31 -9.62
C ASN A 137 6.11 -18.46 -10.73
N ALA A 138 6.92 -17.78 -11.55
CA ALA A 138 6.45 -17.03 -12.71
C ALA A 138 5.76 -17.96 -13.72
N GLU A 139 6.36 -19.12 -13.98
CA GLU A 139 5.86 -20.13 -14.92
C GLU A 139 4.63 -20.86 -14.36
N GLU A 140 4.68 -21.30 -13.10
CA GLU A 140 3.63 -22.12 -12.51
C GLU A 140 2.39 -21.31 -12.13
N TYR A 141 2.56 -20.03 -11.72
CA TYR A 141 1.45 -19.22 -11.20
C TYR A 141 1.09 -18.07 -12.12
N ALA A 142 2.04 -17.18 -12.41
CA ALA A 142 1.73 -15.93 -13.09
C ALA A 142 1.35 -16.15 -14.56
N GLU A 143 2.05 -17.02 -15.28
CA GLU A 143 1.71 -17.38 -16.66
C GLU A 143 0.37 -18.08 -16.74
N VAL A 144 0.15 -19.12 -15.93
CA VAL A 144 -1.11 -19.88 -15.91
C VAL A 144 -2.29 -18.96 -15.61
N PHE A 145 -2.17 -18.11 -14.58
CA PHE A 145 -3.22 -17.18 -14.22
C PHE A 145 -3.47 -16.12 -15.30
N SER A 146 -2.41 -15.50 -15.84
CA SER A 146 -2.54 -14.49 -16.90
C SER A 146 -3.22 -15.03 -18.17
N LYS A 147 -2.89 -16.26 -18.57
CA LYS A 147 -3.54 -16.97 -19.68
C LYS A 147 -5.02 -17.25 -19.36
N LYS A 148 -5.32 -17.75 -18.16
CA LYS A 148 -6.70 -18.03 -17.69
C LYS A 148 -7.61 -16.81 -17.81
N ILE A 149 -7.13 -15.62 -17.43
CA ILE A 149 -7.93 -14.39 -17.45
C ILE A 149 -7.74 -13.53 -18.71
N GLY A 150 -6.97 -14.03 -19.70
CA GLY A 150 -6.72 -13.35 -20.97
C GLY A 150 -6.00 -12.00 -20.82
N LYS A 151 -5.04 -11.89 -19.89
CA LYS A 151 -4.29 -10.65 -19.62
C LYS A 151 -2.82 -10.81 -19.94
N LYS A 152 -2.20 -9.69 -20.36
CA LYS A 152 -0.78 -9.67 -20.70
C LYS A 152 0.08 -9.80 -19.44
N LEU A 153 1.00 -10.76 -19.45
CA LEU A 153 2.05 -10.88 -18.45
C LEU A 153 3.32 -10.16 -18.90
N ARG A 154 3.88 -9.35 -18.02
CA ARG A 154 5.20 -8.71 -18.12
C ARG A 154 6.10 -9.30 -17.05
N LYS A 155 6.99 -10.20 -17.43
CA LYS A 155 8.06 -10.67 -16.55
C LYS A 155 9.13 -9.57 -16.44
N VAL A 156 9.42 -9.14 -15.22
CA VAL A 156 10.40 -8.10 -14.91
C VAL A 156 11.60 -8.76 -14.27
N THR A 157 12.56 -9.19 -15.09
CA THR A 157 13.81 -9.79 -14.60
C THR A 157 14.72 -8.71 -14.03
N LEU A 158 15.15 -8.87 -12.78
CA LEU A 158 16.09 -7.97 -12.12
C LEU A 158 17.45 -8.66 -11.91
N ASP A 159 18.50 -7.88 -12.15
CA ASP A 159 19.89 -8.32 -11.96
C ASP A 159 20.39 -7.88 -10.57
N LYS A 160 21.09 -8.79 -9.87
CA LYS A 160 21.58 -8.56 -8.50
C LYS A 160 22.70 -7.52 -8.46
N SER A 161 23.62 -7.58 -9.42
CA SER A 161 24.75 -6.66 -9.49
C SER A 161 24.27 -5.24 -9.77
N ILE A 162 23.30 -5.07 -10.68
CA ILE A 162 22.67 -3.78 -10.97
C ILE A 162 21.91 -3.27 -9.74
N PHE A 163 21.17 -4.15 -9.05
CA PHE A 163 20.45 -3.76 -7.84
C PHE A 163 21.41 -3.19 -6.78
N ILE A 164 22.47 -3.94 -6.44
CA ILE A 164 23.45 -3.54 -5.42
C ILE A 164 24.18 -2.26 -5.83
N LYS A 165 24.68 -2.20 -7.06
CA LYS A 165 25.55 -1.10 -7.51
C LYS A 165 24.81 0.21 -7.76
N ASN A 166 23.58 0.14 -8.30
CA ASN A 166 22.92 1.31 -8.86
C ASN A 166 21.61 1.69 -8.16
N TYR A 167 20.98 0.75 -7.43
CA TYR A 167 19.63 0.98 -6.86
C TYR A 167 19.62 0.99 -5.34
N LEU A 168 20.39 0.13 -4.69
CA LEU A 168 20.29 -0.12 -3.25
C LEU A 168 20.52 1.15 -2.41
N GLU A 169 21.67 1.81 -2.60
CA GLU A 169 22.00 3.01 -1.82
C GLU A 169 21.03 4.17 -2.09
N PRO A 170 20.75 4.58 -3.35
CA PRO A 170 19.78 5.64 -3.62
C PRO A 170 18.40 5.35 -3.02
N ALA A 171 17.89 4.12 -3.18
CA ALA A 171 16.57 3.75 -2.66
C ALA A 171 16.53 3.75 -1.12
N PHE A 172 17.60 3.28 -0.46
CA PHE A 172 17.73 3.35 0.99
C PHE A 172 17.77 4.80 1.48
N LEU A 173 18.65 5.63 0.90
CA LEU A 173 18.81 7.03 1.30
C LEU A 173 17.55 7.87 1.06
N GLN A 174 16.75 7.51 0.07
CA GLN A 174 15.50 8.20 -0.25
C GLN A 174 14.32 7.82 0.67
N THR A 175 14.35 6.65 1.31
CA THR A 175 13.15 6.10 1.98
C THR A 175 13.37 5.64 3.42
N GLY A 176 14.63 5.46 3.83
CA GLY A 176 15.01 4.83 5.09
C GLY A 176 14.67 3.34 5.18
N CYS A 177 14.19 2.72 4.10
CA CYS A 177 13.78 1.32 4.12
C CYS A 177 14.99 0.38 4.08
N SER A 178 15.12 -0.46 5.10
CA SER A 178 16.21 -1.42 5.22
C SER A 178 15.85 -2.84 4.76
N GLN A 179 14.61 -3.03 4.28
CA GLN A 179 14.05 -4.34 3.97
C GLN A 179 14.24 -4.64 2.48
N PRO A 180 15.05 -5.65 2.12
CA PRO A 180 15.45 -5.76 0.72
C PRO A 180 14.32 -6.12 -0.23
N THR A 181 13.30 -6.85 0.22
CA THR A 181 12.09 -7.11 -0.59
C THR A 181 11.50 -5.82 -1.14
N TYR A 182 11.33 -4.80 -0.29
CA TYR A 182 10.74 -3.52 -0.68
C TYR A 182 11.66 -2.73 -1.62
N LEU A 183 12.96 -2.71 -1.32
CA LEU A 183 13.97 -2.06 -2.17
C LEU A 183 14.07 -2.71 -3.56
N VAL A 184 14.01 -4.03 -3.63
CA VAL A 184 14.05 -4.76 -4.90
C VAL A 184 12.74 -4.57 -5.68
N LEU A 185 11.59 -4.57 -5.00
CA LEU A 185 10.30 -4.30 -5.64
C LEU A 185 10.23 -2.88 -6.22
N SER A 186 10.85 -1.87 -5.60
CA SER A 186 10.90 -0.52 -6.18
C SER A 186 11.72 -0.46 -7.48
N MET A 187 12.78 -1.27 -7.60
CA MET A 187 13.49 -1.48 -8.87
C MET A 187 12.61 -2.20 -9.92
N ALA A 188 11.72 -3.10 -9.52
CA ALA A 188 10.74 -3.68 -10.46
C ALA A 188 9.74 -2.62 -10.94
N ILE A 189 9.23 -1.79 -10.02
CA ILE A 189 8.28 -0.72 -10.32
C ILE A 189 8.92 0.35 -11.23
N SER A 190 10.22 0.63 -11.09
CA SER A 190 10.92 1.59 -11.97
C SER A 190 10.92 1.16 -13.45
N LYS A 191 10.81 -0.14 -13.73
CA LYS A 191 10.72 -0.69 -15.10
C LYS A 191 9.31 -0.65 -15.69
N ILE A 192 8.29 -0.31 -14.91
CA ILE A 192 6.92 -0.12 -15.40
C ILE A 192 6.87 1.20 -16.21
N PRO A 193 6.23 1.24 -17.39
CA PRO A 193 6.05 2.48 -18.16
C PRO A 193 5.45 3.62 -17.35
N SER A 194 5.95 4.84 -17.54
CA SER A 194 5.54 6.02 -16.76
C SER A 194 4.08 6.45 -16.97
N ASN A 195 3.46 6.02 -18.07
CA ASN A 195 2.07 6.32 -18.41
C ASN A 195 1.04 5.35 -17.80
N GLN A 196 1.50 4.30 -17.10
CA GLN A 196 0.63 3.33 -16.44
C GLN A 196 0.38 3.69 -14.97
N PHE A 197 -0.79 3.30 -14.47
CA PHE A 197 -1.20 3.50 -13.08
C PHE A 197 -0.87 2.26 -12.25
N ILE A 198 -0.01 2.38 -11.25
CA ILE A 198 0.51 1.23 -10.51
C ILE A 198 -0.47 0.80 -9.41
N VAL A 199 -0.71 -0.51 -9.25
CA VAL A 199 -1.52 -1.06 -8.15
C VAL A 199 -0.76 -2.19 -7.45
N LEU A 200 -0.71 -2.14 -6.12
CA LEU A 200 -0.10 -3.15 -5.25
C LEU A 200 -1.12 -3.70 -4.24
N GLY A 201 -1.25 -5.02 -4.19
CA GLY A 201 -2.03 -5.75 -3.19
C GLY A 201 -1.15 -6.21 -2.02
N GLU A 202 -0.84 -5.31 -1.08
CA GLU A 202 -0.02 -5.67 0.07
C GLU A 202 -0.91 -6.12 1.24
N GLY A 203 -1.21 -7.43 1.34
CA GLY A 203 -2.02 -8.00 2.43
C GLY A 203 -1.25 -8.68 3.56
N GLY A 204 0.10 -8.71 3.52
CA GLY A 204 0.89 -9.09 4.70
C GLY A 204 2.22 -8.36 4.84
N PHE A 205 2.73 -8.37 6.07
CA PHE A 205 4.06 -8.00 6.59
C PHE A 205 4.27 -6.56 7.07
N ASP A 206 4.09 -6.38 8.40
CA ASP A 206 4.92 -5.46 9.17
C ASP A 206 6.32 -6.06 9.26
N LYS A 207 7.29 -5.43 8.60
CA LYS A 207 8.71 -5.76 8.77
C LYS A 207 9.33 -4.60 9.52
N GLN A 208 9.99 -4.92 10.63
CA GLN A 208 10.85 -4.02 11.40
C GLN A 208 11.91 -3.41 10.46
N SER A 209 11.61 -2.27 9.85
CA SER A 209 12.59 -1.50 9.10
C SER A 209 13.28 -0.54 10.05
N THR A 210 14.58 -0.31 9.85
CA THR A 210 15.43 0.50 10.72
C THR A 210 14.88 1.91 11.00
N GLY A 211 14.19 2.53 10.04
CA GLY A 211 13.53 3.83 10.21
C GLY A 211 12.16 3.79 10.88
N TYR A 212 11.51 2.62 10.90
CA TYR A 212 10.12 2.45 11.37
C TYR A 212 10.02 1.57 12.62
N LEU A 213 11.14 1.33 13.33
CA LEU A 213 11.20 0.44 14.51
C LEU A 213 10.33 0.90 15.69
N LYS A 214 9.95 2.18 15.73
CA LYS A 214 9.07 2.74 16.76
C LYS A 214 7.58 2.61 16.44
N LEU A 215 7.20 2.18 15.23
CA LEU A 215 5.80 1.95 14.85
C LEU A 215 5.04 1.13 15.90
N PRO A 216 5.58 -0.01 16.40
CA PRO A 216 4.89 -0.81 17.40
C PRO A 216 4.86 -0.18 18.80
N GLN A 217 5.73 0.80 19.09
CA GLN A 217 5.91 1.38 20.42
C GLN A 217 5.13 2.68 20.64
N VAL A 218 4.91 3.47 19.58
CA VAL A 218 4.20 4.76 19.63
C VAL A 218 2.67 4.56 19.62
N VAL A 219 2.21 3.40 19.17
CA VAL A 219 0.79 3.09 19.09
C VAL A 219 0.37 2.28 20.31
N SER A 220 -0.05 3.04 21.33
CA SER A 220 -0.65 2.59 22.58
C SER A 220 -1.60 1.38 22.45
N SER A 221 -1.51 0.45 23.40
CA SER A 221 -2.33 -0.76 23.61
C SER A 221 -3.84 -0.54 23.81
N ASN A 222 -4.32 0.70 23.80
CA ASN A 222 -5.72 1.07 23.94
C ASN A 222 -6.13 2.01 22.82
N SER A 223 -6.65 1.49 21.72
CA SER A 223 -7.68 2.09 20.85
C SER A 223 -7.73 1.34 19.52
N GLN A 224 -8.89 1.39 18.87
CA GLN A 224 -9.24 0.86 17.55
C GLN A 224 -8.41 1.51 16.42
N LYS A 225 -7.08 1.49 16.52
CA LYS A 225 -6.17 2.14 15.58
C LYS A 225 -5.88 1.19 14.43
N ILE A 226 -6.25 1.62 13.23
CA ILE A 226 -5.99 0.88 12.00
C ILE A 226 -4.47 0.62 11.89
N PRO A 227 -4.04 -0.61 11.60
CA PRO A 227 -2.63 -0.95 11.45
C PRO A 227 -1.98 -0.24 10.25
N VAL A 228 -0.75 0.21 10.44
CA VAL A 228 0.08 0.86 9.43
C VAL A 228 1.19 -0.09 9.04
N ARG A 229 1.44 -0.25 7.75
CA ARG A 229 2.58 -1.05 7.30
C ARG A 229 3.72 -0.16 6.86
N SER A 230 4.91 -0.43 7.37
CA SER A 230 6.13 0.28 6.96
C SER A 230 6.37 0.24 5.44
N GLY A 231 5.94 -0.85 4.78
CA GLY A 231 5.92 -0.98 3.32
C GLY A 231 5.07 0.07 2.60
N GLU A 232 3.93 0.46 3.18
CA GLU A 232 3.08 1.52 2.63
C GLU A 232 3.83 2.85 2.60
N VAL A 233 4.36 3.28 3.75
CA VAL A 233 5.11 4.56 3.84
C VAL A 233 6.29 4.56 2.86
N PHE A 234 7.01 3.44 2.74
CA PHE A 234 8.09 3.27 1.77
C PHE A 234 7.63 3.52 0.33
N TYR A 235 6.59 2.84 -0.14
CA TYR A 235 6.16 2.96 -1.52
C TYR A 235 5.58 4.35 -1.83
N ARG A 236 4.94 4.98 -0.85
CA ARG A 236 4.44 6.35 -0.97
C ARG A 236 5.60 7.34 -1.11
N LEU A 237 6.60 7.28 -0.24
CA LEU A 237 7.81 8.12 -0.37
C LEU A 237 8.54 7.86 -1.70
N TRP A 238 8.60 6.58 -2.11
CA TRP A 238 9.19 6.21 -3.39
C TRP A 238 8.45 6.82 -4.58
N SER A 239 7.13 6.72 -4.60
CA SER A 239 6.28 7.19 -5.70
C SER A 239 6.34 8.70 -5.87
N GLN A 240 6.39 9.45 -4.76
CA GLN A 240 6.51 10.91 -4.77
C GLN A 240 7.83 11.36 -5.40
N ALA A 241 8.96 10.84 -4.93
CA ALA A 241 10.26 11.22 -5.46
C ALA A 241 10.43 10.86 -6.94
N ASN A 242 9.81 9.73 -7.36
CA ASN A 242 9.90 9.23 -8.72
C ASN A 242 8.73 9.70 -9.62
N LYS A 243 7.82 10.53 -9.10
CA LYS A 243 6.67 11.08 -9.82
C LYS A 243 5.78 10.00 -10.46
N ARG A 244 5.54 8.90 -9.75
CA ARG A 244 4.83 7.72 -10.26
C ARG A 244 3.43 7.62 -9.68
N LYS A 245 2.41 7.64 -10.55
CA LYS A 245 1.01 7.49 -10.15
C LYS A 245 0.65 6.06 -9.77
N GLY A 246 -0.05 5.87 -8.65
CA GLY A 246 -0.57 4.57 -8.28
C GLY A 246 -1.36 4.51 -6.97
N GLN A 247 -1.95 3.33 -6.74
CA GLN A 247 -2.46 2.87 -5.46
C GLN A 247 -1.46 1.86 -4.89
N PHE A 248 -0.52 2.34 -4.08
CA PHE A 248 0.56 1.51 -3.54
C PHE A 248 0.15 0.66 -2.34
N TYR A 249 -1.05 0.90 -1.79
CA TYR A 249 -1.62 0.08 -0.73
C TYR A 249 -3.12 -0.07 -0.89
N PHE A 250 -3.56 -1.18 -1.49
CA PHE A 250 -4.97 -1.40 -1.86
C PHE A 250 -5.93 -1.28 -0.66
N TYR A 251 -5.60 -1.84 0.49
CA TYR A 251 -6.51 -1.94 1.63
C TYR A 251 -6.72 -0.63 2.41
N ASN A 252 -5.93 0.41 2.14
CA ASN A 252 -6.15 1.74 2.69
C ASN A 252 -6.71 2.71 1.64
N SER A 253 -7.02 2.25 0.44
CA SER A 253 -7.48 3.12 -0.66
C SER A 253 -8.83 3.80 -0.38
N THR A 254 -9.72 3.13 0.35
CA THR A 254 -11.06 3.64 0.67
C THR A 254 -11.44 3.32 2.12
N PRO A 255 -12.27 4.16 2.77
CA PRO A 255 -12.87 3.84 4.07
C PRO A 255 -13.61 2.51 4.09
N GLU A 256 -14.29 2.16 2.99
CA GLU A 256 -15.07 0.95 2.86
C GLU A 256 -14.22 -0.30 2.99
N ILE A 257 -13.12 -0.42 2.22
CA ILE A 257 -12.28 -1.62 2.26
C ILE A 257 -11.54 -1.75 3.58
N LEU A 258 -11.11 -0.61 4.13
CA LEU A 258 -10.42 -0.57 5.40
C LEU A 258 -11.33 -1.05 6.54
N ASN A 259 -12.54 -0.51 6.60
CA ASN A 259 -13.54 -0.89 7.60
C ASN A 259 -14.02 -2.34 7.41
N ALA A 260 -14.25 -2.78 6.16
CA ALA A 260 -14.72 -4.13 5.89
C ALA A 260 -13.67 -5.19 6.26
N ILE A 261 -12.38 -4.94 5.98
CA ILE A 261 -11.29 -5.82 6.40
C ILE A 261 -11.12 -5.81 7.92
N TYR A 262 -11.18 -4.63 8.55
CA TYR A 262 -10.99 -4.47 9.99
C TYR A 262 -12.03 -5.19 10.83
N ASN A 263 -13.28 -5.19 10.36
CA ASN A 263 -14.38 -5.81 11.09
C ASN A 263 -14.72 -7.23 10.59
N HIS A 264 -13.96 -7.77 9.63
CA HIS A 264 -14.24 -9.11 9.13
C HIS A 264 -13.84 -10.16 10.18
N PRO A 265 -14.71 -11.11 10.54
CA PRO A 265 -14.46 -12.09 11.61
C PRO A 265 -13.32 -13.07 11.32
N LYS A 266 -12.91 -13.18 10.05
CA LYS A 266 -11.78 -14.03 9.60
C LYS A 266 -10.49 -13.26 9.34
N THR A 267 -10.45 -11.94 9.57
CA THR A 267 -9.18 -11.23 9.50
C THR A 267 -8.41 -11.47 10.78
N ASN A 268 -7.18 -11.99 10.66
CA ASN A 268 -6.33 -12.20 11.83
C ASN A 268 -5.62 -10.89 12.18
N PHE A 269 -6.04 -10.22 13.25
CA PHE A 269 -5.42 -8.99 13.73
C PHE A 269 -4.33 -9.29 14.75
N THR A 270 -3.09 -8.91 14.44
CA THR A 270 -1.95 -8.95 15.37
C THR A 270 -1.24 -7.62 15.28
N TYR A 271 -1.71 -6.63 16.04
CA TYR A 271 -1.19 -5.26 16.02
C TYR A 271 0.36 -5.23 16.05
N PRO A 272 1.04 -4.44 15.18
CA PRO A 272 0.52 -3.47 14.20
C PRO A 272 0.21 -4.08 12.82
N SER A 273 0.01 -5.39 12.74
CA SER A 273 -0.22 -6.14 11.51
C SER A 273 -1.60 -6.79 11.47
N TYR A 274 -1.98 -7.24 10.29
CA TYR A 274 -3.18 -8.02 10.07
C TYR A 274 -2.97 -8.94 8.87
N ASP A 275 -3.65 -10.08 8.83
CA ASP A 275 -3.65 -11.00 7.70
C ASP A 275 -5.08 -11.16 7.17
N THR A 276 -5.24 -10.81 5.89
CA THR A 276 -6.51 -10.81 5.17
C THR A 276 -6.81 -12.12 4.46
N THR A 277 -5.88 -13.08 4.44
CA THR A 277 -5.96 -14.27 3.59
C THR A 277 -7.26 -15.03 3.76
N GLU A 278 -7.62 -15.39 4.99
CA GLU A 278 -8.85 -16.15 5.28
C GLU A 278 -10.14 -15.34 5.03
N ALA A 279 -10.10 -14.03 5.29
CA ALA A 279 -11.21 -13.14 4.97
C ALA A 279 -11.47 -13.10 3.45
N LEU A 280 -10.40 -12.93 2.65
CA LEU A 280 -10.47 -12.91 1.20
C LEU A 280 -10.94 -14.25 0.64
N LEU A 281 -10.36 -15.37 1.09
CA LEU A 281 -10.75 -16.70 0.61
C LEU A 281 -12.21 -17.04 0.94
N SER A 282 -12.78 -16.47 2.01
CA SER A 282 -14.19 -16.66 2.34
C SER A 282 -15.17 -15.93 1.41
N VAL A 283 -14.69 -14.91 0.69
CA VAL A 283 -15.49 -14.11 -0.25
C VAL A 283 -15.16 -14.48 -1.71
N PHE A 284 -13.90 -14.81 -1.98
CA PHE A 284 -13.33 -15.11 -3.28
C PHE A 284 -12.82 -16.55 -3.31
N SER A 285 -13.73 -17.50 -3.09
CA SER A 285 -13.42 -18.93 -2.93
C SER A 285 -12.76 -19.58 -4.17
N GLU A 286 -12.85 -18.94 -5.33
CA GLU A 286 -12.22 -19.36 -6.57
C GLU A 286 -10.70 -19.10 -6.60
N VAL A 287 -10.17 -18.33 -5.65
CA VAL A 287 -8.75 -18.00 -5.55
C VAL A 287 -8.02 -19.11 -4.80
N PRO A 288 -6.97 -19.71 -5.37
CA PRO A 288 -6.19 -20.73 -4.69
C PRO A 288 -5.39 -20.10 -3.55
N ASN A 289 -5.38 -20.76 -2.38
CA ASN A 289 -4.50 -20.38 -1.28
C ASN A 289 -3.06 -20.79 -1.61
N ARG A 290 -2.25 -19.82 -2.06
CA ARG A 290 -0.85 -20.01 -2.43
C ARG A 290 0.06 -19.12 -1.59
N PRO A 291 1.27 -19.60 -1.24
CA PRO A 291 2.25 -18.75 -0.60
C PRO A 291 2.66 -17.61 -1.52
N LYS A 292 2.87 -16.42 -0.95
CA LYS A 292 3.38 -15.25 -1.67
C LYS A 292 4.80 -15.54 -2.16
N THR A 293 5.04 -15.32 -3.45
CA THR A 293 6.32 -15.63 -4.09
C THR A 293 7.34 -14.50 -3.93
N THR A 294 6.89 -13.31 -3.53
CA THR A 294 7.75 -12.12 -3.32
C THR A 294 8.45 -12.09 -1.96
N ASN A 295 8.28 -13.12 -1.11
CA ASN A 295 8.92 -13.20 0.20
C ASN A 295 10.35 -13.74 0.10
N TRP A 296 11.25 -12.79 -0.06
CA TRP A 296 12.69 -13.00 -0.27
C TRP A 296 13.46 -13.40 1.00
N GLU A 297 12.83 -13.34 2.19
CA GLU A 297 13.43 -13.79 3.46
C GLU A 297 13.80 -15.28 3.50
N SER A 298 13.31 -16.08 2.55
CA SER A 298 13.64 -17.50 2.43
C SER A 298 15.09 -17.74 1.97
N ASN A 299 15.72 -16.79 1.28
CA ASN A 299 17.14 -16.84 0.92
C ASN A 299 17.97 -16.04 1.95
N LYS A 300 18.37 -16.72 3.04
CA LYS A 300 19.06 -16.11 4.17
C LYS A 300 20.37 -15.40 3.79
N ASN A 301 21.13 -15.93 2.82
CA ASN A 301 22.45 -15.40 2.49
C ASN A 301 22.38 -14.04 1.80
N ASP A 302 21.52 -13.92 0.79
CA ASP A 302 21.35 -12.63 0.10
C ASP A 302 20.74 -11.58 1.02
N HIS A 303 19.83 -12.00 1.91
CA HIS A 303 19.24 -11.14 2.94
C HIS A 303 20.27 -10.55 3.89
N LEU A 304 21.17 -11.39 4.41
CA LEU A 304 22.23 -10.92 5.29
C LEU A 304 23.21 -9.99 4.57
N GLN A 305 23.57 -10.32 3.32
CA GLN A 305 24.47 -9.50 2.52
C GLN A 305 23.91 -8.08 2.30
N ILE A 306 22.66 -7.95 1.83
CA ILE A 306 22.08 -6.63 1.57
C ILE A 306 21.91 -5.83 2.86
N ARG A 307 21.52 -6.47 3.96
CA ARG A 307 21.44 -5.78 5.26
C ARG A 307 22.80 -5.29 5.73
N GLN A 308 23.88 -6.03 5.47
CA GLN A 308 25.23 -5.60 5.79
C GLN A 308 25.63 -4.36 4.97
N ILE A 309 25.37 -4.36 3.66
CA ILE A 309 25.63 -3.20 2.79
C ILE A 309 24.83 -1.97 3.26
N ILE A 310 23.56 -2.15 3.64
CA ILE A 310 22.73 -1.05 4.18
C ILE A 310 23.33 -0.49 5.47
N LYS A 311 23.86 -1.33 6.37
CA LYS A 311 24.54 -0.87 7.59
C LYS A 311 25.79 -0.05 7.26
N GLU A 312 26.56 -0.44 6.26
CA GLU A 312 27.77 0.26 5.82
C GLU A 312 27.41 1.64 5.22
N ILE A 313 26.41 1.69 4.34
CA ILE A 313 25.86 2.94 3.80
C ILE A 313 25.42 3.84 4.96
N ALA A 314 24.62 3.31 5.89
CA ALA A 314 24.15 4.06 7.04
C ALA A 314 25.32 4.58 7.91
N GLY A 315 26.34 3.76 8.18
CA GLY A 315 27.52 4.18 8.92
C GLY A 315 28.28 5.33 8.25
N HIS A 316 28.43 5.28 6.91
CA HIS A 316 29.09 6.34 6.15
C HIS A 316 28.33 7.68 6.21
N HIS A 317 27.01 7.64 6.02
CA HIS A 317 26.17 8.84 5.94
C HIS A 317 25.77 9.42 7.31
N PHE A 318 25.67 8.57 8.34
CA PHE A 318 25.15 8.95 9.66
C PHE A 318 26.21 8.94 10.77
N ASN A 319 27.48 9.26 10.49
CA ASN A 319 28.58 9.37 11.48
C ASN A 319 28.30 10.29 12.71
N LYS A 320 27.12 10.91 12.82
CA LYS A 320 26.62 11.68 13.97
C LYS A 320 25.35 11.15 14.64
N ILE A 321 24.73 10.07 14.13
CA ILE A 321 23.64 9.39 14.82
C ILE A 321 24.24 8.22 15.58
N SER A 322 24.79 8.51 16.77
CA SER A 322 25.27 7.52 17.75
C SER A 322 24.21 6.50 18.20
N ASP A 323 23.00 6.56 17.65
CA ASP A 323 21.84 5.74 18.01
C ASP A 323 21.52 4.62 17.01
N LEU A 324 22.22 4.49 15.87
CA LEU A 324 22.00 3.35 14.97
C LEU A 324 22.64 2.04 15.46
N THR A 325 23.71 2.06 16.27
CA THR A 325 24.30 0.86 16.90
C THR A 325 23.47 0.33 18.08
N LYS A 326 22.75 1.26 18.70
CA LYS A 326 21.71 1.06 19.70
C LYS A 326 20.50 0.27 19.16
N ILE A 327 20.35 0.14 17.84
CA ILE A 327 19.30 -0.66 17.18
C ILE A 327 19.46 -2.18 17.40
N SER A 328 20.60 -2.63 17.93
CA SER A 328 20.79 -4.06 18.23
C SER A 328 20.30 -4.49 19.61
N HIS A 329 20.07 -3.57 20.56
CA HIS A 329 19.69 -3.91 21.93
C HIS A 329 18.85 -2.79 22.56
N TYR A 330 17.54 -2.99 22.74
CA TYR A 330 16.78 -2.19 23.70
C TYR A 330 15.84 -3.01 24.58
N THR A 331 16.09 -2.85 25.87
CA THR A 331 15.30 -3.30 27.01
C THR A 331 14.01 -2.49 27.12
N ILE A 332 12.91 -3.21 27.30
CA ILE A 332 11.57 -2.69 27.58
C ILE A 332 11.59 -1.96 28.93
N ARG A 333 11.19 -0.70 28.96
CA ARG A 333 10.78 -0.04 30.22
C ARG A 333 9.26 0.04 30.22
N HIS A 334 8.65 -0.71 31.13
CA HIS A 334 7.25 -0.54 31.49
C HIS A 334 7.14 0.68 32.41
N THR A 335 6.25 1.60 32.08
CA THR A 335 5.69 2.58 33.03
C THR A 335 4.25 2.20 33.28
#